data_AF-A0A8T4NLE0-F1
#
_entry.id   AF-A0A8T4NLE0-F1
#
_cell.length_a   1.000
_cell.length_b   1.000
_cell.length_c   1.000
_cell.angle_alpha   90.00
_cell.angle_beta   90.00
_cell.angle_gamma   90.00
#
_symmetry.space_group_name_H-M   'P 1'
#
loop_
_entity.id
_entity.type
_entity.pdbx_description
1 polymer ?
#
loop_
_entity_poly.entity_id
_entity_poly.type
_entity_poly.pdbx_seq_one_letter_code
_entity_poly.pdbx_strand_id
1 'polypeptide(L)'
;MNKNFKGIFIDSNIFVSYSKKDNNHNECKKFIDKIVKDFSKKKNLRFFVSRFSGVETASALRRKKSRKDAEAFLFKKESAWENIFIPIPPNPKEKFKIGDFIKELIEIALKFGTDFSDTLQTHSIETYKDQIDIVVTEDKDFKNRLQKRYKRIKIYLLKDDIYKILSNLNKNEN
;
A
#
# COMPACT_ATOMS: atom_id res chain seq x y z
N MET A 1 8.72 21.77 2.37
CA MET A 1 7.37 21.32 1.94
C MET A 1 6.45 21.34 3.15
N ASN A 2 5.33 22.05 3.07
CA ASN A 2 4.34 22.15 4.15
C ASN A 2 3.78 20.76 4.48
N LYS A 3 3.98 20.29 5.72
CA LYS A 3 3.46 19.03 6.27
C LYS A 3 1.95 19.14 6.61
N ASN A 4 1.13 19.55 5.65
CA ASN A 4 -0.32 19.65 5.84
C ASN A 4 -1.07 18.40 5.35
N PHE A 5 -0.37 17.29 5.13
CA PHE A 5 -1.01 16.02 4.82
C PHE A 5 -0.33 14.87 5.54
N LYS A 6 -1.10 13.81 5.82
CA LYS A 6 -0.65 12.52 6.32
C LYS A 6 -0.60 11.51 5.19
N GLY A 7 0.58 10.93 4.97
CA GLY A 7 0.74 9.87 3.99
C GLY A 7 0.48 8.50 4.57
N ILE A 8 -0.37 7.73 3.89
CA ILE A 8 -0.78 6.39 4.29
C ILE A 8 -0.41 5.44 3.15
N PHE A 9 0.58 4.60 3.37
CA PHE A 9 0.91 3.52 2.46
C PHE A 9 0.02 2.30 2.72
N ILE A 10 -0.55 1.74 1.67
CA ILE A 10 -1.42 0.56 1.72
C ILE A 10 -0.70 -0.58 1.02
N ASP A 11 -0.46 -1.63 1.78
CA ASP A 11 0.16 -2.86 1.32
C ASP A 11 -0.68 -3.57 0.23
N SER A 12 -0.02 -4.28 -0.68
CA SER A 12 -0.64 -5.00 -1.79
C SER A 12 -1.57 -6.11 -1.32
N ASN A 13 -1.27 -6.77 -0.19
CA ASN A 13 -2.10 -7.85 0.36
C ASN A 13 -3.54 -7.40 0.64
N ILE A 14 -3.76 -6.15 1.02
CA ILE A 14 -5.11 -5.58 1.20
C ILE A 14 -5.88 -5.59 -0.12
N PHE A 15 -5.24 -5.22 -1.24
CA PHE A 15 -5.88 -5.25 -2.56
C PHE A 15 -6.06 -6.67 -3.08
N VAL A 16 -5.13 -7.57 -2.78
CA VAL A 16 -5.22 -8.99 -3.10
C VAL A 16 -6.44 -9.62 -2.41
N SER A 17 -6.57 -9.41 -1.10
CA SER A 17 -7.66 -9.97 -0.28
C SER A 17 -9.00 -9.31 -0.58
N TYR A 18 -9.00 -7.99 -0.87
CA TYR A 18 -10.14 -7.29 -1.48
C TYR A 18 -10.64 -8.01 -2.75
N SER A 19 -9.73 -8.56 -3.55
CA SER A 19 -10.04 -9.11 -4.87
C SER A 19 -10.38 -10.60 -4.87
N LYS A 20 -9.81 -11.37 -3.95
CA LYS A 20 -9.88 -12.85 -3.94
C LYS A 20 -11.08 -13.47 -3.21
N LYS A 21 -11.86 -12.71 -2.45
CA LYS A 21 -12.93 -13.26 -1.58
C LYS A 21 -12.42 -14.31 -0.58
N ASP A 22 -11.25 -14.09 0.01
CA ASP A 22 -10.70 -14.92 1.09
C ASP A 22 -11.23 -14.50 2.48
N ASN A 23 -10.65 -15.07 3.54
CA ASN A 23 -11.05 -14.83 4.93
C ASN A 23 -10.98 -13.35 5.34
N ASN A 24 -10.10 -12.56 4.73
CA ASN A 24 -9.93 -11.13 5.05
C ASN A 24 -10.69 -10.23 4.06
N HIS A 25 -11.35 -10.80 3.05
CA HIS A 25 -12.06 -10.06 2.01
C HIS A 25 -13.01 -9.01 2.55
N ASN A 26 -13.87 -9.37 3.50
CA ASN A 26 -14.90 -8.47 4.00
C ASN A 26 -14.28 -7.24 4.69
N GLU A 27 -13.17 -7.45 5.40
CA GLU A 27 -12.45 -6.40 6.10
C GLU A 27 -11.71 -5.48 5.13
N CYS A 28 -10.96 -6.06 4.18
CA CYS A 28 -10.28 -5.33 3.12
C CYS A 28 -11.27 -4.56 2.24
N LYS A 29 -12.41 -5.18 1.90
CA LYS A 29 -13.50 -4.55 1.16
C LYS A 29 -14.05 -3.35 1.90
N LYS A 30 -14.40 -3.51 3.17
CA LYS A 30 -14.90 -2.41 4.01
C LYS A 30 -13.89 -1.27 4.08
N PHE A 31 -12.60 -1.58 4.19
CA PHE A 31 -11.54 -0.59 4.29
C PHE A 31 -11.38 0.22 3.00
N ILE A 32 -11.19 -0.46 1.86
CA ILE A 32 -11.05 0.19 0.55
C ILE A 32 -12.31 0.98 0.21
N ASP A 33 -13.50 0.41 0.39
CA ASP A 33 -14.76 1.10 0.11
C ASP A 33 -14.91 2.37 0.95
N LYS A 34 -14.42 2.36 2.20
CA LYS A 34 -14.44 3.54 3.07
C LYS A 34 -13.42 4.59 2.67
N ILE A 35 -12.22 4.19 2.23
CA ILE A 35 -11.26 5.12 1.62
C ILE A 35 -11.89 5.81 0.42
N VAL A 36 -12.50 5.03 -0.47
CA VAL A 36 -13.10 5.55 -1.70
C VAL A 36 -14.27 6.49 -1.43
N LYS A 37 -15.16 6.17 -0.47
CA LYS A 37 -16.36 6.97 -0.19
C LYS A 37 -16.10 8.17 0.72
N ASP A 38 -15.33 7.98 1.78
CA ASP A 38 -15.30 8.90 2.92
C ASP A 38 -13.98 9.69 3.00
N PHE A 39 -12.85 9.05 2.67
CA PHE A 39 -11.53 9.66 2.86
C PHE A 39 -10.95 10.28 1.59
N SER A 40 -11.38 9.86 0.40
CA SER A 40 -10.97 10.44 -0.88
C SER A 40 -11.28 11.94 -1.01
N LYS A 41 -12.30 12.43 -0.29
CA LYS A 41 -12.70 13.84 -0.27
C LYS A 41 -11.84 14.70 0.67
N LYS A 42 -10.93 14.10 1.45
CA LYS A 42 -10.17 14.80 2.49
C LYS A 42 -8.79 15.20 1.98
N LYS A 43 -8.57 16.51 1.88
CA LYS A 43 -7.34 17.08 1.29
C LYS A 43 -6.06 16.83 2.11
N ASN A 44 -6.19 16.44 3.37
CA ASN A 44 -5.08 16.19 4.28
C ASN A 44 -4.65 14.72 4.38
N LEU A 45 -5.30 13.79 3.67
CA LEU A 45 -4.86 12.39 3.61
C LEU A 45 -4.41 12.06 2.20
N ARG A 46 -3.29 11.36 2.07
CA ARG A 46 -2.81 10.82 0.79
C ARG A 46 -2.59 9.32 0.93
N PHE A 47 -3.22 8.55 0.05
CA PHE A 47 -3.11 7.11 0.04
C PHE A 47 -2.11 6.68 -1.02
N PHE A 48 -0.98 6.15 -0.59
CA PHE A 48 0.07 5.63 -1.44
C PHE A 48 -0.06 4.13 -1.60
N VAL A 49 0.26 3.63 -2.80
CA VAL A 49 0.35 2.20 -3.09
C VAL A 49 1.61 1.91 -3.88
N SER A 50 2.19 0.72 -3.70
CA SER A 50 3.25 0.27 -4.60
C SER A 50 2.70 0.09 -6.01
N ARG A 51 3.46 0.48 -7.03
CA ARG A 51 3.13 0.17 -8.43
C ARG A 51 3.06 -1.33 -8.70
N PHE A 52 3.75 -2.13 -7.88
CA PHE A 52 3.70 -3.59 -7.96
C PHE A 52 2.41 -4.18 -7.36
N SER A 53 1.66 -3.43 -6.57
CA SER A 53 0.39 -3.91 -5.99
C SER A 53 -0.63 -4.32 -7.06
N GLY A 54 -0.67 -3.61 -8.20
CA GLY A 54 -1.51 -3.98 -9.34
C GLY A 54 -1.11 -5.31 -9.96
N VAL A 55 0.21 -5.54 -10.14
CA VAL A 55 0.76 -6.80 -10.68
C VAL A 55 0.49 -7.96 -9.73
N GLU A 56 0.72 -7.77 -8.43
CA GLU A 56 0.41 -8.77 -7.41
C GLU A 56 -1.08 -9.11 -7.39
N THR A 57 -1.96 -8.10 -7.46
CA THR A 57 -3.41 -8.29 -7.52
C THR A 57 -3.82 -9.02 -8.80
N ALA A 58 -3.23 -8.70 -9.95
CA ALA A 58 -3.50 -9.38 -11.21
C ALA A 58 -3.08 -10.85 -11.17
N SER A 59 -1.86 -11.13 -10.68
CA SER A 59 -1.34 -12.49 -10.48
C SER A 59 -2.20 -13.29 -9.51
N ALA A 60 -2.63 -12.65 -8.43
CA ALA A 60 -3.57 -13.19 -7.45
C ALA A 60 -4.92 -13.57 -8.07
N LEU A 61 -5.53 -12.68 -8.84
CA LEU A 61 -6.83 -12.90 -9.50
C LEU A 61 -6.75 -14.00 -10.56
N ARG A 62 -5.68 -14.02 -11.36
CA ARG A 62 -5.52 -14.99 -12.45
C ARG A 62 -5.51 -16.44 -11.98
N ARG A 63 -5.05 -16.70 -10.75
CA ARG A 63 -5.09 -18.03 -10.11
C ARG A 63 -6.50 -18.52 -9.77
N LYS A 64 -7.51 -17.64 -9.75
CA LYS A 64 -8.89 -17.96 -9.33
C LYS A 64 -9.96 -17.61 -10.38
N LYS A 65 -9.59 -16.87 -11.42
CA LYS A 65 -10.51 -16.35 -12.44
C LYS A 65 -9.98 -16.60 -13.85
N SER A 66 -10.90 -16.56 -14.82
CA SER A 66 -10.53 -16.44 -16.23
C SER A 66 -9.74 -15.15 -16.45
N ARG A 67 -8.92 -15.10 -17.51
CA ARG A 67 -8.20 -13.88 -17.90
C ARG A 67 -9.15 -12.71 -18.09
N LYS A 68 -10.26 -12.94 -18.80
CA LYS A 68 -11.30 -11.93 -19.08
C LYS A 68 -11.91 -11.37 -17.79
N ASP A 69 -12.24 -12.22 -16.82
CA ASP A 69 -12.83 -11.77 -15.55
C ASP A 69 -11.83 -11.03 -14.66
N ALA A 70 -10.55 -11.42 -14.72
CA ALA A 70 -9.48 -10.73 -14.02
C ALA A 70 -9.24 -9.33 -14.63
N GLU A 71 -9.14 -9.23 -15.95
CA GLU A 71 -9.01 -7.96 -16.68
C GLU A 71 -10.22 -7.05 -16.40
N ALA A 72 -11.45 -7.55 -16.54
CA ALA A 72 -12.66 -6.78 -16.25
C ALA A 72 -12.70 -6.27 -14.80
N PHE A 73 -12.25 -7.07 -13.84
CA PHE A 73 -12.15 -6.64 -12.45
C PHE A 73 -11.09 -5.54 -12.28
N LEU A 74 -9.89 -5.72 -12.83
CA LEU A 74 -8.78 -4.77 -12.70
C LEU A 74 -9.12 -3.43 -13.35
N PHE A 75 -9.59 -3.40 -14.61
CA PHE A 75 -9.92 -2.15 -15.30
C PHE A 75 -11.06 -1.38 -14.62
N LYS A 76 -12.08 -2.09 -14.13
CA LYS A 76 -13.18 -1.47 -13.36
C LYS A 76 -12.69 -0.85 -12.05
N LYS A 77 -11.64 -1.41 -11.44
CA LYS A 77 -11.11 -0.94 -10.16
C LYS A 77 -10.04 0.13 -10.33
N GLU A 78 -9.11 -0.02 -11.28
CA GLU A 78 -8.14 1.04 -11.63
C GLU A 78 -8.84 2.35 -11.95
N SER A 79 -9.86 2.34 -12.80
CA SER A 79 -10.62 3.56 -13.13
C SER A 79 -11.32 4.18 -11.91
N ALA A 80 -11.79 3.36 -10.96
CA ALA A 80 -12.38 3.85 -9.71
C ALA A 80 -11.34 4.36 -8.69
N TRP A 81 -10.06 4.03 -8.90
CA TRP A 81 -8.98 4.19 -7.93
C TRP A 81 -7.93 5.21 -8.36
N GLU A 82 -7.88 5.56 -9.64
CA GLU A 82 -6.87 6.42 -10.28
C GLU A 82 -6.65 7.76 -9.57
N ASN A 83 -7.71 8.37 -9.04
CA ASN A 83 -7.64 9.66 -8.35
C ASN A 83 -7.58 9.54 -6.82
N ILE A 84 -7.49 8.33 -6.29
CA ILE A 84 -7.60 8.05 -4.85
C ILE A 84 -6.29 7.47 -4.32
N PHE A 85 -5.77 6.46 -5.02
CA PHE A 85 -4.53 5.79 -4.66
C PHE A 85 -3.41 6.28 -5.58
N ILE A 86 -2.34 6.79 -4.98
CA ILE A 86 -1.19 7.34 -5.68
C ILE A 86 -0.16 6.20 -5.85
N PRO A 87 0.00 5.65 -7.07
CA PRO A 87 1.01 4.63 -7.32
C PRO A 87 2.40 5.25 -7.23
N ILE A 88 3.19 4.74 -6.30
CA ILE A 88 4.56 5.17 -6.07
C ILE A 88 5.47 4.65 -7.20
N PRO A 89 6.29 5.51 -7.84
CA PRO A 89 7.33 5.07 -8.76
C PRO A 89 8.35 4.14 -8.10
N PRO A 90 8.82 3.09 -8.80
CA PRO A 90 9.86 2.20 -8.27
C PRO A 90 11.22 2.90 -8.14
N ASN A 91 11.41 4.09 -8.73
CA ASN A 91 12.58 4.91 -8.47
C ASN A 91 12.26 6.38 -8.80
N PRO A 92 12.41 7.33 -7.86
CA PRO A 92 12.20 8.76 -8.12
C PRO A 92 13.36 9.41 -8.87
N LYS A 93 14.51 8.73 -9.05
CA LYS A 93 15.69 9.32 -9.68
C LYS A 93 15.45 9.57 -11.17
N GLU A 94 15.78 10.78 -11.62
CA GLU A 94 15.67 11.20 -13.03
C GLU A 94 16.45 10.30 -14.02
N LYS A 95 17.48 9.60 -13.52
CA LYS A 95 18.30 8.66 -14.30
C LYS A 95 18.17 7.25 -13.73
N PHE A 96 17.02 6.62 -13.94
CA PHE A 96 16.81 5.23 -13.57
C PHE A 96 17.81 4.31 -14.26
N LYS A 97 18.51 3.48 -13.48
CA LYS A 97 19.34 2.39 -13.96
C LYS A 97 18.86 1.10 -13.32
N ILE A 98 18.56 0.09 -14.14
CA ILE A 98 18.08 -1.20 -13.67
C ILE A 98 19.05 -1.87 -12.68
N GLY A 99 20.36 -1.74 -12.91
CA GLY A 99 21.38 -2.28 -12.01
C GLY A 99 21.36 -1.63 -10.62
N ASP A 100 21.10 -0.32 -10.54
CA ASP A 100 21.00 0.38 -9.25
C ASP A 100 19.72 -0.03 -8.51
N PHE A 101 18.60 -0.16 -9.23
CA PHE A 101 17.36 -0.66 -8.65
C PHE A 101 17.50 -2.08 -8.10
N ILE A 102 18.14 -3.00 -8.85
CA ILE A 102 18.39 -4.36 -8.36
C ILE A 102 19.26 -4.35 -7.10
N LYS A 103 20.31 -3.52 -7.05
CA LYS A 103 21.15 -3.38 -5.84
C LYS A 103 20.34 -2.87 -4.65
N GLU A 104 19.51 -1.84 -4.85
CA GLU A 104 18.61 -1.33 -3.82
C GLU A 104 17.67 -2.43 -3.30
N LEU A 105 17.08 -3.26 -4.18
CA LEU A 105 16.24 -4.37 -3.75
C LEU A 105 17.01 -5.42 -2.94
N ILE A 106 18.23 -5.76 -3.33
CA ILE A 106 19.08 -6.70 -2.58
C ILE A 106 19.38 -6.14 -1.19
N GLU A 107 19.78 -4.87 -1.10
CA GLU A 107 20.05 -4.20 0.18
C GLU A 107 18.81 -4.19 1.08
N ILE A 108 17.63 -3.90 0.52
CA ILE A 108 16.36 -3.95 1.26
C ILE A 108 16.06 -5.36 1.76
N ALA A 109 16.17 -6.37 0.91
CA ALA A 109 15.88 -7.75 1.26
C ALA A 109 16.78 -8.24 2.41
N LEU A 110 18.09 -7.96 2.32
CA LEU A 110 19.06 -8.30 3.38
C LEU A 110 18.83 -7.49 4.66
N LYS A 111 18.55 -6.18 4.52
CA LYS A 111 18.31 -5.31 5.66
C LYS A 111 17.07 -5.77 6.42
N PHE A 112 15.93 -5.98 5.76
CA PHE A 112 14.65 -6.24 6.41
C PHE A 112 14.31 -7.73 6.58
N GLY A 113 15.06 -8.62 5.93
CA GLY A 113 14.77 -10.05 5.93
C GLY A 113 13.43 -10.36 5.27
N THR A 114 13.15 -9.73 4.14
CA THR A 114 11.88 -9.83 3.40
C THR A 114 11.95 -10.82 2.24
N ASP A 115 10.81 -11.40 1.87
CA ASP A 115 10.71 -12.13 0.61
C ASP A 115 10.64 -11.16 -0.58
N PHE A 116 10.53 -11.67 -1.81
CA PHE A 116 10.52 -10.82 -3.00
C PHE A 116 9.38 -9.78 -3.01
N SER A 117 8.16 -10.19 -2.64
CA SER A 117 6.99 -9.31 -2.66
C SER A 117 7.14 -8.21 -1.61
N ASP A 118 7.46 -8.61 -0.38
CA ASP A 118 7.70 -7.70 0.73
C ASP A 118 8.89 -6.78 0.47
N THR A 119 9.89 -7.22 -0.29
CA THR A 119 11.03 -6.39 -0.70
C THR A 119 10.59 -5.25 -1.61
N LEU A 120 9.70 -5.50 -2.57
CA LEU A 120 9.16 -4.47 -3.46
C LEU A 120 8.30 -3.45 -2.70
N GLN A 121 7.48 -3.92 -1.75
CA GLN A 121 6.69 -3.05 -0.88
C GLN A 121 7.59 -2.22 0.04
N THR A 122 8.59 -2.85 0.67
CA THR A 122 9.55 -2.18 1.56
C THR A 122 10.40 -1.16 0.83
N HIS A 123 10.83 -1.47 -0.40
CA HIS A 123 11.54 -0.52 -1.26
C HIS A 123 10.70 0.74 -1.51
N SER A 124 9.41 0.56 -1.85
CA SER A 124 8.49 1.68 -2.05
C SER A 124 8.35 2.54 -0.78
N ILE A 125 8.25 1.90 0.39
CA ILE A 125 8.16 2.60 1.68
C ILE A 125 9.46 3.34 2.01
N GLU A 126 10.64 2.71 1.88
CA GLU A 126 11.93 3.35 2.16
C GLU A 126 12.17 4.55 1.25
N THR A 127 11.87 4.38 -0.04
CA THR A 127 12.10 5.40 -1.07
C THR A 127 11.25 6.65 -0.84
N TYR A 128 10.04 6.49 -0.31
CA TYR A 128 9.09 7.57 -0.07
C TYR A 128 8.84 7.82 1.42
N LYS A 129 9.76 7.37 2.29
CA LYS A 129 9.57 7.36 3.73
C LYS A 129 9.33 8.73 4.33
N ASP A 130 9.76 9.81 3.69
CA ASP A 130 9.52 11.18 4.17
C ASP A 130 8.11 11.69 3.87
N GLN A 131 7.40 11.03 2.95
CA GLN A 131 6.02 11.32 2.60
C GLN A 131 5.05 10.34 3.27
N ILE A 132 5.54 9.23 3.82
CA ILE A 132 4.73 8.19 4.46
C ILE A 132 4.84 8.32 5.98
N ASP A 133 3.68 8.44 6.64
CA ASP A 133 3.59 8.45 8.11
C ASP A 133 3.02 7.15 8.65
N ILE A 134 2.19 6.47 7.84
CA ILE A 134 1.46 5.27 8.23
C ILE A 134 1.62 4.19 7.15
N VAL A 135 1.81 2.95 7.57
CA VAL A 135 1.69 1.75 6.73
C VAL A 135 0.53 0.91 7.26
N VAL A 136 -0.35 0.45 6.37
CA VAL A 136 -1.45 -0.46 6.68
C VAL A 136 -1.23 -1.75 5.91
N THR A 137 -1.27 -2.88 6.61
CA THR A 137 -1.07 -4.23 6.06
C THR A 137 -2.01 -5.22 6.74
N GLU A 138 -2.30 -6.37 6.12
CA GLU A 138 -2.90 -7.51 6.84
C GLU A 138 -1.86 -8.53 7.34
N ASP A 139 -0.59 -8.37 6.93
CA ASP A 139 0.49 -9.28 7.27
C ASP A 139 1.17 -8.88 8.59
N LYS A 140 1.04 -9.75 9.59
CA LYS A 140 1.64 -9.58 10.92
C LYS A 140 3.15 -9.66 10.89
N ASP A 141 3.73 -10.54 10.09
CA ASP A 141 5.16 -10.70 10.00
C ASP A 141 5.79 -9.52 9.26
N PHE A 142 5.15 -9.04 8.20
CA PHE A 142 5.55 -7.80 7.53
C PHE A 142 5.53 -6.62 8.50
N LYS A 143 4.44 -6.44 9.26
CA LYS A 143 4.36 -5.42 10.32
C LYS A 143 5.52 -5.54 11.31
N ASN A 144 5.77 -6.74 11.83
CA ASN A 144 6.82 -6.96 12.82
C ASN A 144 8.22 -6.63 12.27
N ARG A 145 8.51 -7.01 11.01
CA ARG A 145 9.78 -6.68 10.34
C ARG A 145 9.96 -5.17 10.20
N LEU A 146 8.94 -4.47 9.72
CA LEU A 146 8.99 -3.03 9.52
C LEU A 146 9.08 -2.27 10.85
N GLN A 147 8.34 -2.68 11.87
CA GLN A 147 8.30 -2.01 13.18
C GLN A 147 9.66 -2.06 13.89
N LYS A 148 10.44 -3.14 13.70
CA LYS A 148 11.80 -3.24 14.25
C LYS A 148 12.75 -2.19 13.67
N ARG A 149 12.46 -1.62 12.51
CA ARG A 149 13.38 -0.75 11.76
C ARG A 149 12.89 0.69 11.64
N TYR A 150 11.59 0.92 11.54
CA TYR A 150 11.04 2.26 11.48
C TYR A 150 10.67 2.79 12.86
N LYS A 151 11.32 3.89 13.26
CA LYS A 151 10.96 4.64 14.48
C LYS A 151 9.87 5.69 14.23
N ARG A 152 9.82 6.26 13.01
CA ARG A 152 8.94 7.38 12.64
C ARG A 152 7.60 6.93 12.05
N ILE A 153 7.62 5.87 11.26
CA ILE A 153 6.44 5.37 10.54
C ILE A 153 5.64 4.47 11.46
N LYS A 154 4.35 4.75 11.60
CA LYS A 154 3.43 3.90 12.36
C LYS A 154 2.92 2.78 11.46
N ILE A 155 3.01 1.53 11.90
CA ILE A 155 2.58 0.38 11.11
C ILE A 155 1.44 -0.32 11.83
N TYR A 156 0.31 -0.44 11.13
CA TYR A 156 -0.92 -1.02 11.64
C TYR A 156 -1.32 -2.26 10.85
N LEU A 157 -1.89 -3.22 11.58
CA LEU A 157 -2.70 -4.26 10.95
C LEU A 157 -4.04 -3.66 10.57
N LEU A 158 -4.63 -4.19 9.51
CA LEU A 158 -5.98 -3.83 9.12
C LEU A 158 -7.00 -4.09 10.25
N LYS A 159 -6.77 -5.15 11.02
CA LYS A 159 -7.53 -5.55 12.23
C LYS A 159 -7.32 -4.63 13.42
N ASP A 160 -6.30 -3.77 13.39
CA ASP A 160 -6.22 -2.68 14.36
C ASP A 160 -7.40 -1.73 14.11
N ASP A 161 -7.73 -0.85 15.06
CA ASP A 161 -8.84 0.12 14.96
C ASP A 161 -8.55 1.23 13.91
N ILE A 162 -8.22 0.85 12.67
CA ILE A 162 -7.71 1.69 11.60
C ILE A 162 -8.70 2.78 11.24
N TYR A 163 -10.00 2.49 11.35
CA TYR A 163 -11.05 3.48 11.13
C TYR A 163 -11.01 4.60 12.17
N LYS A 164 -10.75 4.28 13.43
CA LYS A 164 -10.60 5.26 14.51
C LYS A 164 -9.34 6.09 14.29
N ILE A 165 -8.25 5.44 13.90
CA ILE A 165 -6.97 6.09 13.57
C ILE A 165 -7.17 7.10 12.42
N LEU A 166 -7.71 6.67 11.28
CA LEU A 166 -7.96 7.54 10.13
C LEU A 166 -8.95 8.67 10.44
N SER A 167 -9.94 8.42 11.31
CA SER A 167 -10.89 9.46 11.73
C SER A 167 -10.26 10.49 12.67
N ASN A 168 -9.38 10.07 13.58
CA ASN A 168 -8.70 10.96 14.53
C ASN A 168 -7.62 11.81 13.86
N LEU A 169 -6.90 11.25 12.88
CA LEU A 169 -5.94 12.02 12.07
C LEU A 169 -6.60 13.19 11.35
N ASN A 170 -7.89 13.04 11.03
CA ASN A 170 -8.68 14.10 10.41
C ASN A 170 -9.18 15.17 11.39
N LYS A 171 -9.25 14.88 12.70
CA LYS A 171 -9.78 15.83 13.70
C LYS A 171 -8.72 16.78 14.25
N ASN A 172 -7.45 16.38 14.23
CA ASN A 172 -6.36 17.13 14.87
C ASN A 172 -5.76 18.25 14.01
N GLU A 173 -6.45 18.69 12.95
CA GLU A 173 -5.99 19.75 12.02
C GLU A 173 -7.04 20.85 11.77
N ASN A 174 -8.15 20.84 12.53
CA ASN A 174 -9.10 21.96 12.67
C ASN A 174 -8.87 22.64 14.02
#